data_AF-A0A3B0VPD4-F1
#
_entry.id   AF-A0A3B0VPD4-F1
#
_cell.length_a   1.000
_cell.length_b   1.000
_cell.length_c   1.000
_cell.angle_alpha   90.00
_cell.angle_beta   90.00
_cell.angle_gamma   90.00
#
_symmetry.space_group_name_H-M   'P 1'
#
loop_
_entity.id
_entity.type
_entity.pdbx_description
1 polymer ?
#
loop_
_entity_poly.entity_id
_entity_poly.type
_entity_poly.pdbx_seq_one_letter_code
_entity_poly.pdbx_strand_id
1 'polypeptide(L)' 'MKSHEVDYKIFGDDLQFVEIELDPSETVIAEAGGMMYMEEEIGFETKMGDGSKPDQGF' A
#
# COMPACT_ATOMS: atom_id res chain seq x y z
N MET A 1 -10.32 7.58 -11.59
CA MET A 1 -10.27 6.16 -11.18
C MET A 1 -11.06 6.04 -9.89
N LYS A 2 -11.86 5.00 -9.69
CA LYS A 2 -12.42 4.72 -8.36
C LYS A 2 -11.33 3.98 -7.57
N SER A 3 -11.11 4.38 -6.33
CA SER A 3 -10.25 3.63 -5.41
C SER A 3 -10.90 2.29 -5.05
N HIS A 4 -10.08 1.29 -4.76
CA HIS A 4 -10.53 0.03 -4.20
C HIS A 4 -11.00 0.23 -2.75
N GLU A 5 -11.93 -0.62 -2.30
CA GLU A 5 -12.28 -0.73 -0.89
C GLU A 5 -11.43 -1.86 -0.32
N VAL A 6 -10.46 -1.53 0.52
CA VAL A 6 -9.51 -2.50 1.10
C VAL A 6 -9.84 -2.80 2.55
N ASP A 7 -9.56 -4.03 2.96
CA ASP A 7 -9.61 -4.44 4.35
C ASP A 7 -8.31 -4.09 5.08
N TYR A 8 -8.42 -3.67 6.34
CA TYR A 8 -7.26 -3.29 7.14
C TYR A 8 -7.44 -3.58 8.63
N LYS A 9 -6.31 -3.68 9.32
CA LYS A 9 -6.27 -3.80 10.78
C LYS A 9 -5.13 -3.00 11.36
N ILE A 10 -5.41 -2.28 12.45
CA ILE A 10 -4.40 -1.52 13.19
C ILE A 10 -3.87 -2.39 14.32
N PHE A 11 -2.54 -2.48 14.40
CA PHE A 11 -1.83 -3.24 15.43
C PHE A 11 -0.95 -2.30 16.28
N GLY A 12 -0.63 -2.78 17.48
CA GLY A 12 0.21 -2.05 18.43
C GLY A 12 -0.58 -1.12 19.36
N ASP A 13 0.12 -0.64 20.38
CA ASP A 13 -0.39 0.36 21.34
C ASP A 13 0.51 1.61 21.25
N ASP A 14 1.75 1.51 21.75
CA ASP A 14 2.74 2.58 21.67
C ASP A 14 3.36 2.76 20.28
N LEU A 15 3.61 1.64 19.58
CA LEU A 15 4.14 1.62 18.21
C LEU A 15 3.10 1.00 17.28
N GLN A 16 2.37 1.86 16.59
CA GLN A 16 1.25 1.46 15.76
C GLN A 16 1.67 1.28 14.30
N PHE A 17 1.08 0.28 13.66
CA PHE A 17 1.13 0.12 12.21
C PHE A 17 -0.21 -0.40 11.69
N VAL A 18 -0.45 -0.17 10.40
CA VAL A 18 -1.63 -0.68 9.70
C VAL A 18 -1.21 -1.85 8.83
N GLU A 19 -1.86 -2.99 9.01
CA GLU A 19 -1.83 -4.10 8.07
C GLU A 19 -2.98 -3.93 7.09
N ILE A 20 -2.71 -4.16 5.81
CA ILE A 20 -3.68 -4.02 4.73
C ILE A 20 -3.73 -5.36 4.01
N GLU A 21 -4.94 -5.90 3.87
CA GLU A 21 -5.20 -7.10 3.07
C GLU A 21 -5.53 -6.66 1.64
N LEU A 22 -4.94 -7.34 0.65
CA LEU A 22 -5.16 -7.04 -0.76
C LEU A 22 -5.81 -8.24 -1.43
N ASP A 23 -6.98 -8.03 -2.01
CA ASP A 23 -7.55 -8.98 -2.96
C ASP A 23 -6.72 -9.02 -4.25
N PRO A 24 -6.83 -10.09 -5.05
CA PRO A 24 -6.15 -10.16 -6.34
C PRO A 24 -6.45 -8.94 -7.22
N SER A 25 -5.39 -8.27 -7.68
CA SER A 25 -5.43 -7.02 -8.48
C SER A 25 -5.73 -5.74 -7.69
N GLU A 26 -5.84 -5.79 -6.36
CA GLU A 26 -5.83 -4.58 -5.54
C GLU A 26 -4.44 -4.00 -5.40
N THR A 27 -4.38 -2.73 -5.03
CA THR A 27 -3.12 -1.99 -4.91
C THR A 27 -3.29 -0.89 -3.88
N VAL A 28 -2.30 -0.78 -3.01
CA VAL A 28 -2.14 0.38 -2.13
C VAL A 28 -0.88 1.13 -2.49
N ILE A 29 -0.99 2.45 -2.42
CA ILE A 29 0.12 3.38 -2.61
C ILE A 29 0.53 3.88 -1.24
N ALA A 30 1.81 3.76 -0.92
CA ALA A 30 2.40 4.26 0.31
C ALA A 30 3.63 5.12 0.00
N GLU A 31 3.95 6.03 0.92
CA GLU A 31 5.18 6.81 0.83
C GLU A 31 6.42 5.92 1.04
N ALA A 32 7.55 6.32 0.45
CA ALA A 32 8.81 5.62 0.61
C ALA A 32 9.19 5.54 2.10
N GLY A 33 9.49 4.33 2.58
CA GLY A 33 9.79 4.07 3.99
C GLY A 33 8.57 3.86 4.89
N GLY A 34 7.34 3.93 4.35
CA GLY A 34 6.11 3.62 5.09
C GLY A 34 5.79 2.11 5.19
N MET A 35 6.45 1.27 4.38
CA MET A 35 6.27 -0.18 4.43
C MET A 35 7.13 -0.81 5.53
N MET A 36 6.50 -1.61 6.39
CA MET A 36 7.18 -2.36 7.46
C MET A 36 7.57 -3.77 7.02
N TYR A 37 6.63 -4.51 6.41
CA TYR A 37 6.83 -5.82 5.80
C TYR A 37 5.82 -6.03 4.68
N MET A 38 6.00 -7.10 3.90
CA MET A 38 5.06 -7.58 2.90
C MET A 38 5.14 -9.10 2.80
N GLU A 39 4.07 -9.75 2.36
CA GLU A 39 4.08 -11.19 2.05
C GLU A 39 4.72 -11.45 0.69
N GLU A 40 5.18 -12.70 0.45
CA GLU A 40 5.93 -13.08 -0.76
C GLU A 40 5.12 -12.89 -2.05
N GLU A 41 3.80 -13.03 -1.98
CA GLU A 41 2.90 -12.91 -3.14
C GLU A 41 2.59 -11.45 -3.53
N ILE A 42 2.99 -10.47 -2.70
CA ILE A 42 2.72 -9.06 -2.96
C ILE A 42 3.79 -8.46 -3.89
N GLY A 43 3.34 -7.95 -5.03
CA GLY A 43 4.18 -7.20 -5.97
C GLY A 43 4.51 -5.81 -5.45
N PHE A 44 5.77 -5.37 -5.61
CA PHE A 44 6.23 -4.03 -5.23
C PHE A 44 6.78 -3.27 -6.44
N GLU A 45 6.30 -2.05 -6.64
CA GLU A 45 6.77 -1.14 -7.69
C GLU A 45 7.07 0.23 -7.09
N THR A 46 8.25 0.77 -7.36
CA THR A 46 8.60 2.15 -6.98
C THR A 46 8.17 3.11 -8.07
N LYS A 47 7.35 4.11 -7.74
CA LYS A 47 6.99 5.21 -8.66
C LYS A 47 7.41 6.55 -8.08
N MET A 48 7.94 7.42 -8.93
CA MET A 48 8.19 8.82 -8.54
C MET A 48 6.90 9.64 -8.66
N GLY A 49 6.53 10.34 -7.59
CA GLY A 49 5.34 11.17 -7.54
C GLY A 49 4.62 11.05 -6.20
N ASP A 50 3.46 11.71 -6.09
CA ASP A 50 2.62 11.72 -4.88
C ASP A 50 1.53 10.64 -4.91
N GLY A 51 1.55 9.73 -5.89
CA GLY A 51 0.57 8.66 -6.04
C GLY A 51 -0.81 9.12 -6.54
N SER A 52 -1.05 10.42 -6.70
CA SER A 52 -2.35 10.96 -7.16
C SER A 52 -2.69 10.57 -8.61
N LYS A 53 -1.66 10.20 -9.38
CA LYS A 53 -1.75 9.70 -10.75
C LYS A 53 -1.01 8.36 -10.86
N PRO A 54 -1.63 7.23 -10.46
CA PRO A 54 -0.97 5.93 -10.42
C PRO A 54 -0.44 5.48 -11.79
N ASP A 55 -1.07 5.92 -12.88
CA ASP A 55 -0.67 5.61 -14.26
C ASP A 55 0.41 6.56 -14.82
N GLN A 56 0.84 7.58 -14.06
CA GLN A 56 1.88 8.51 -14.49
C GLN A 56 3.13 8.34 -13.62
N GLY A 57 4.18 7.78 -14.24
CA GLY A 57 5.53 7.60 -13.69
C GLY A 57 6.44 7.11 -14.81
N PHE A 58 7.71 7.50 -14.79
CA PHE A 58 8.74 6.93 -15.67
C PHE A 58 9.22 5.58 -15.14
#